data_AF-G7CF88-F1
#
_entry.id   AF-G7CF88-F1
#
_cell.length_a   1.000
_cell.length_b   1.000
_cell.length_c   1.000
_cell.angle_alpha   90.00
_cell.angle_beta   90.00
_cell.angle_gamma   90.00
#
_symmetry.space_group_name_H-M   'P 1'
#
loop_
_entity.id
_entity.type
_entity.pdbx_description
1 polymer ?
#
loop_
_entity_poly.entity_id
_entity_poly.type
_entity_poly.pdbx_seq_one_letter_code
_entity_poly.pdbx_strand_id
1 'polypeptide(L)'
;MSAQQAAIKSAMAVARDVAEGRLQPDQLDALAADECRALFGTVVGAGDALWELHVDVARQVLALGGVPANELAEWLAVTRAAEAEAEPEAEVGGSWIERALAQLGDGDEDG
;
A
#
# COMPACT_ATOMS: atom_id res chain seq x y z
N MET A 1 16.63 31.53 -9.01
CA MET A 1 17.92 30.86 -8.75
C MET A 1 17.95 29.60 -9.61
N SER A 2 19.01 29.36 -10.38
CA SER A 2 19.04 28.19 -11.28
C SER A 2 19.25 26.89 -10.47
N ALA A 3 18.87 25.74 -11.05
CA ALA A 3 19.11 24.43 -10.44
C ALA A 3 20.59 24.21 -10.10
N GLN A 4 21.48 24.67 -10.99
CA GLN A 4 22.93 24.55 -10.80
C GLN A 4 23.44 25.41 -9.63
N GLN A 5 22.91 26.63 -9.47
CA GLN A 5 23.21 27.47 -8.30
C GLN A 5 22.69 26.82 -7.00
N ALA A 6 21.54 26.15 -7.04
CA ALA A 6 20.97 25.43 -5.89
C ALA A 6 21.84 24.25 -5.47
N ALA A 7 22.26 23.43 -6.43
CA ALA A 7 23.15 22.31 -6.16
C ALA A 7 24.48 22.76 -5.52
N ILE A 8 25.11 23.81 -6.05
CA ILE A 8 26.37 24.35 -5.49
C ILE A 8 26.15 24.88 -4.07
N LYS A 9 25.07 25.62 -3.82
CA LYS A 9 24.76 26.16 -2.49
C LYS A 9 24.54 25.04 -1.48
N SER A 10 23.79 24.00 -1.85
CA SER A 10 23.56 22.83 -0.99
C SER A 10 24.85 22.08 -0.69
N ALA A 11 25.70 21.84 -1.69
CA ALA A 11 27.00 21.19 -1.49
C ALA A 11 27.91 21.99 -0.53
N MET A 12 27.93 23.31 -0.65
CA MET A 12 28.69 24.18 0.25
C MET A 12 28.11 24.25 1.66
N ALA A 13 26.78 24.11 1.82
CA ALA A 13 26.16 23.99 3.13
C ALA A 13 26.62 22.72 3.85
N VAL A 14 26.59 21.57 3.16
CA VAL A 14 27.08 20.29 3.69
C VAL A 14 28.56 20.39 4.07
N ALA A 15 29.41 20.94 3.19
CA ALA A 15 30.83 21.10 3.47
C ALA A 15 31.10 21.97 4.71
N ARG A 16 30.33 23.05 4.88
CA ARG A 16 30.41 23.91 6.08
C ARG A 16 29.95 23.16 7.33
N ASP A 17 28.87 22.40 7.27
CA ASP A 17 28.35 21.67 8.42
C ASP A 17 29.32 20.58 8.92
N VAL A 18 30.07 19.95 8.00
CA VAL A 18 31.17 19.05 8.34
C VAL A 18 32.33 19.82 8.99
N ALA A 19 32.75 20.94 8.39
CA ALA A 19 33.86 21.74 8.91
C ALA A 19 33.59 22.33 10.31
N GLU A 20 32.33 22.66 10.60
CA GLU A 20 31.87 23.17 11.91
C GLU A 20 31.53 22.04 12.90
N GLY A 21 31.69 20.78 12.51
CA GLY A 21 31.42 19.60 13.35
C GLY A 21 29.93 19.36 13.65
N ARG A 22 29.02 20.08 12.98
CA ARG A 22 27.57 19.89 13.08
C ARG A 22 27.08 18.63 12.37
N LEU A 23 27.87 18.15 11.42
CA LEU A 23 27.62 16.93 10.66
C LEU A 23 28.85 16.03 10.76
N GLN A 24 28.72 14.89 11.43
CA GLN A 24 29.78 13.90 11.45
C GLN A 24 29.58 12.92 10.28
N PRO A 25 30.61 12.62 9.48
CA PRO A 25 30.46 11.74 8.31
C PRO A 25 29.94 10.34 8.64
N ASP A 26 30.27 9.81 9.82
CA ASP A 26 29.81 8.50 10.31
C ASP A 26 28.32 8.51 10.72
N GLN A 27 27.68 9.67 10.81
CA GLN A 27 26.26 9.82 11.13
C GLN A 27 25.39 9.98 9.87
N LEU A 28 25.99 10.16 8.69
CA LEU A 28 25.25 10.47 7.46
C LEU A 28 24.22 9.41 7.10
N ASP A 29 24.56 8.12 7.22
CA ASP A 29 23.65 7.03 6.88
C ASP A 29 22.43 7.00 7.81
N ALA A 30 22.64 7.26 9.11
CA ALA A 30 21.55 7.34 10.08
C ALA A 30 20.63 8.53 9.79
N LEU A 31 21.20 9.69 9.51
CA LEU A 31 20.44 10.90 9.16
C LEU A 31 19.64 10.73 7.87
N ALA A 32 20.24 10.08 6.87
CA ALA A 32 19.56 9.76 5.62
C ALA A 32 18.39 8.79 5.85
N ALA A 33 18.58 7.75 6.67
CA ALA A 33 17.52 6.82 7.02
C ALA A 33 16.37 7.49 7.79
N ASP A 34 16.68 8.44 8.67
CA ASP A 34 15.67 9.21 9.41
C ASP A 34 14.86 10.13 8.48
N GLU A 35 15.53 10.81 7.55
CA GLU A 35 14.86 11.62 6.54
C GLU A 35 13.99 10.75 5.62
N CYS A 36 14.49 9.60 5.19
CA CYS A 36 13.71 8.61 4.43
C CYS A 36 12.45 8.18 5.20
N ARG A 37 12.58 7.89 6.51
CA ARG A 37 11.44 7.54 7.36
C ARG A 37 10.45 8.70 7.50
N ALA A 38 10.93 9.94 7.55
CA ALA A 38 10.06 11.12 7.60
C ALA A 38 9.31 11.34 6.27
N LEU A 39 9.99 11.16 5.13
CA LEU A 39 9.44 11.46 3.80
C LEU A 39 8.54 10.34 3.25
N PHE A 40 8.88 9.08 3.50
CA PHE A 40 8.17 7.92 2.94
C PHE A 40 8.03 6.75 3.92
N GLY A 41 8.31 6.94 5.22
CA GLY A 41 8.14 5.88 6.21
C GLY A 41 6.68 5.59 6.58
N THR A 42 5.73 6.42 6.13
CA THR A 42 4.30 6.26 6.40
C THR A 42 3.53 6.12 5.10
N VAL A 43 2.72 5.06 4.98
CA VAL A 43 1.87 4.81 3.81
C VAL A 43 0.44 5.21 4.14
N VAL A 44 -0.13 6.17 3.41
CA VAL A 44 -1.49 6.68 3.68
C VAL A 44 -2.59 6.03 2.84
N GLY A 45 -2.21 5.20 1.86
CA GLY A 45 -3.13 4.45 1.00
C GLY A 45 -2.95 4.75 -0.49
N ALA A 46 -3.83 4.23 -1.35
CA ALA A 46 -3.68 4.28 -2.81
C ALA A 46 -3.65 5.69 -3.43
N GLY A 47 -4.08 6.72 -2.68
CA GLY A 47 -3.97 8.13 -3.10
C GLY A 47 -2.62 8.78 -2.80
N ASP A 48 -1.69 8.07 -2.16
CA ASP A 48 -0.35 8.55 -1.87
C ASP A 48 0.46 8.76 -3.15
N ALA A 49 1.12 9.91 -3.28
CA ALA A 49 1.98 10.20 -4.43
C ALA A 49 3.18 9.24 -4.54
N LEU A 50 3.57 8.60 -3.44
CA LEU A 50 4.65 7.61 -3.38
C LEU A 50 4.15 6.16 -3.43
N TRP A 51 2.85 5.93 -3.67
CA TRP A 51 2.22 4.60 -3.62
C TRP A 51 2.98 3.52 -4.41
N GLU A 52 3.32 3.80 -5.67
CA GLU A 52 4.03 2.85 -6.53
C GLU A 52 5.41 2.47 -5.98
N LEU A 53 6.12 3.43 -5.37
CA LEU A 53 7.40 3.17 -4.71
C LEU A 53 7.21 2.27 -3.48
N HIS A 54 6.18 2.50 -2.67
CA HIS A 54 5.88 1.64 -1.52
C HIS A 54 5.59 0.20 -1.93
N VAL A 55 4.78 0.02 -2.98
CA VAL A 55 4.44 -1.31 -3.51
C VAL A 55 5.69 -2.03 -4.01
N ASP A 56 6.57 -1.33 -4.74
CA ASP A 56 7.81 -1.91 -5.23
C ASP A 56 8.75 -2.32 -4.09
N VAL A 57 8.97 -1.44 -3.12
CA VAL A 57 9.80 -1.74 -1.93
C VAL A 57 9.21 -2.92 -1.15
N ALA A 58 7.90 -2.96 -0.93
CA ALA A 58 7.24 -4.08 -0.24
C ALA A 58 7.47 -5.41 -0.97
N ARG A 59 7.36 -5.44 -2.31
CA ARG A 59 7.64 -6.64 -3.11
C ARG A 59 9.08 -7.10 -2.96
N GLN A 60 10.04 -6.18 -2.98
CA GLN A 60 11.45 -6.49 -2.80
C GLN A 60 11.73 -7.07 -1.40
N VAL A 61 11.14 -6.47 -0.35
CA VAL A 61 11.26 -6.97 1.03
C VAL A 61 10.71 -8.39 1.15
N LEU A 62 9.54 -8.67 0.57
CA LEU A 62 8.95 -10.01 0.57
C LEU A 62 9.81 -11.01 -0.21
N ALA A 63 10.36 -10.62 -1.36
CA ALA A 63 11.23 -11.48 -2.17
C ALA A 63 12.52 -11.87 -1.44
N LEU A 64 13.01 -10.99 -0.55
CA LEU A 64 14.18 -11.25 0.30
C LEU A 64 13.82 -11.94 1.63
N GLY A 65 12.55 -12.30 1.84
CA GLY A 65 12.10 -12.97 3.07
C GLY A 65 12.08 -12.06 4.30
N GLY A 66 11.91 -10.74 4.10
CA GLY A 66 11.88 -9.77 5.19
C GLY A 66 10.68 -9.89 6.13
N VAL A 67 9.64 -10.63 5.74
CA VAL A 67 8.51 -11.03 6.60
C VAL A 67 8.40 -12.56 6.59
N PRO A 68 8.34 -13.22 7.76
CA PRO A 68 8.13 -14.66 7.85
C PRO A 68 6.87 -15.12 7.12
N ALA A 69 6.93 -16.29 6.47
CA ALA A 69 5.83 -16.80 5.65
C ALA A 69 4.54 -17.08 6.44
N ASN A 70 4.67 -17.48 7.71
CA ASN A 70 3.53 -17.68 8.61
C ASN A 70 2.81 -16.36 8.93
N GLU A 71 3.57 -15.31 9.23
CA GLU A 71 3.03 -13.96 9.46
C GLU A 71 2.33 -13.42 8.20
N LEU A 72 2.94 -13.61 7.02
CA LEU A 72 2.32 -13.24 5.75
C LEU A 72 1.00 -14.00 5.49
N ALA A 73 0.93 -15.27 5.86
CA ALA A 73 -0.28 -16.07 5.72
C ALA A 73 -1.42 -15.57 6.61
N GLU A 74 -1.12 -15.09 7.82
CA GLU A 74 -2.09 -14.47 8.72
C GLU A 74 -2.65 -13.18 8.11
N TRP A 75 -1.79 -12.33 7.56
CA TRP A 75 -2.22 -11.09 6.91
C TRP A 75 -3.08 -11.36 5.68
N LEU A 76 -2.69 -12.33 4.85
CA LEU A 76 -3.49 -12.74 3.70
C LEU A 76 -4.88 -13.23 4.11
N ALA A 77 -4.99 -13.96 5.22
CA ALA A 77 -6.27 -14.40 5.74
C ALA A 77 -7.16 -13.21 6.17
N VAL A 78 -6.58 -12.22 6.86
CA VAL A 78 -7.28 -10.99 7.25
C VAL A 78 -7.74 -10.20 6.02
N THR A 79 -6.88 -10.02 5.02
CA THR A 79 -7.22 -9.30 3.78
C THR A 79 -8.36 -9.99 3.04
N ARG A 80 -8.31 -11.32 2.88
CA ARG A 80 -9.38 -12.08 2.22
C ARG A 80 -10.72 -11.99 2.96
N ALA A 81 -10.68 -12.01 4.29
CA ALA A 81 -11.90 -11.85 5.09
C ALA A 81 -12.52 -10.46 4.90
N ALA A 82 -11.70 -9.40 4.87
CA ALA A 82 -12.16 -8.04 4.63
C ALA A 82 -12.71 -7.85 3.20
N GLU A 83 -12.08 -8.46 2.19
CA GLU A 83 -12.58 -8.45 0.80
C GLU A 83 -13.93 -9.15 0.67
N ALA A 84 -14.12 -10.28 1.38
CA ALA A 84 -15.39 -11.03 1.36
C ALA A 84 -16.54 -10.25 2.03
N GLU A 85 -16.27 -9.40 3.03
CA GLU A 85 -17.27 -8.53 3.66
C GLU A 85 -17.60 -7.29 2.80
N ALA A 86 -16.68 -6.88 1.92
CA ALA A 86 -16.85 -5.73 1.04
C ALA A 86 -17.62 -6.03 -0.26
N GLU A 87 -17.77 -7.31 -0.63
CA GLU A 87 -18.70 -7.70 -1.68
C GLU A 87 -20.14 -7.46 -1.17
N PRO A 88 -20.94 -6.59 -1.82
CA PRO A 88 -22.34 -6.49 -1.46
C PRO A 88 -22.95 -7.87 -1.67
N GLU A 89 -23.70 -8.36 -0.68
CA GLU A 89 -24.60 -9.49 -0.85
C GLU A 89 -25.38 -9.24 -2.14
N ALA A 90 -24.96 -9.88 -3.23
CA ALA A 90 -25.69 -9.85 -4.48
C ALA A 90 -27.09 -10.31 -4.11
N GLU A 91 -28.05 -9.38 -4.27
CA GLU A 91 -29.41 -9.46 -3.79
C GLU A 91 -29.84 -10.91 -3.52
N VAL A 92 -30.14 -11.23 -2.26
CA VAL A 92 -31.05 -12.34 -1.92
C VAL A 92 -32.45 -11.97 -2.44
N GLY A 93 -32.54 -11.70 -3.74
CA GLY A 93 -33.71 -11.24 -4.45
C GLY A 93 -34.51 -12.44 -4.87
N GLY A 94 -35.25 -13.01 -3.91
CA GLY A 94 -36.12 -14.16 -4.10
C GLY A 94 -35.32 -15.41 -4.46
N SER A 95 -35.45 -16.46 -3.65
CA SER A 95 -34.80 -17.73 -3.97
C SER A 95 -35.09 -18.08 -5.43
N TRP A 96 -34.06 -18.37 -6.22
CA TRP A 96 -34.24 -18.83 -7.62
C TRP A 96 -35.25 -19.99 -7.71
N ILE A 97 -35.43 -20.72 -6.60
CA ILE A 97 -36.45 -21.74 -6.39
C ILE A 97 -37.87 -21.15 -6.47
N GLU A 98 -38.14 -20.00 -5.85
CA GLU A 98 -39.46 -19.33 -5.93
C GLU A 98 -39.77 -18.87 -7.35
N ARG A 99 -38.78 -18.31 -8.07
CA ARG A 99 -38.95 -17.96 -9.49
C ARG A 99 -39.19 -19.19 -10.38
N ALA A 100 -38.45 -20.27 -10.14
CA ALA A 100 -38.61 -21.50 -10.89
C ALA A 100 -39.99 -22.17 -10.65
N LEU A 101 -40.49 -22.11 -9.42
CA LEU A 101 -41.81 -22.65 -9.07
C LEU A 101 -42.95 -21.80 -9.62
N ALA A 102 -42.83 -20.47 -9.64
CA ALA A 102 -43.84 -19.60 -10.25
C ALA A 102 -43.99 -19.88 -11.76
N GLN A 103 -42.89 -20.11 -12.47
CA GLN A 103 -42.89 -20.38 -13.90
C GLN A 103 -43.48 -21.75 -14.29
N LEU A 104 -43.55 -22.69 -13.34
CA LEU A 104 -44.24 -23.98 -13.49
C LEU A 104 -45.73 -23.91 -13.13
N GLY A 105 -46.16 -22.92 -12.35
CA GLY A 105 -47.55 -22.74 -11.93
C GLY A 105 -48.45 -22.12 -12.99
N ASP A 106 -47.90 -21.30 -13.88
CA ASP A 106 -48.67 -20.57 -14.93
C ASP A 106 -48.94 -21.40 -16.20
N GLY A 107 -48.57 -22.69 -16.22
CA GLY A 107 -48.65 -23.55 -17.42
C GLY A 107 -49.92 -24.40 -17.59
N ASP A 108 -50.83 -24.42 -16.61
CA ASP A 108 -51.97 -25.36 -16.54
C ASP A 108 -53.36 -24.68 -16.58
N GLU A 109 -53.49 -23.44 -17.06
CA GLU A 109 -54.79 -22.81 -17.35
C GLU A 109 -54.99 -22.60 -18.86
N ASP A 110 -55.30 -23.68 -19.59
CA ASP A 110 -56.08 -23.63 -20.83
C ASP A 110 -56.72 -25.01 -21.07
N GLY A 111 -57.96 -25.17 -20.59
CA GLY A 111 -58.84 -26.31 -20.82
C GLY A 111 -60.24 -25.85 -21.18
#